data_AF-A0A914FJX8-F1
#
_entry.id   AF-A0A914FJX8-F1
#
_cell.length_a   1.000
_cell.length_b   1.000
_cell.length_c   1.000
_cell.angle_alpha   90.00
_cell.angle_beta   90.00
_cell.angle_gamma   90.00
#
_symmetry.space_group_name_H-M   'P 1'
#
loop_
_entity.id
_entity.type
_entity.pdbx_description
1 polymer ?
#
loop_
_entity_poly.entity_id
_entity_poly.type
_entity_poly.pdbx_seq_one_letter_code
_entity_poly.pdbx_strand_id
1 'polypeptide(L)'
;MDPSVDTSFLPDRERELETIKKKEELVKEWRELQDKEKNDLINISYCYWDGSAHRKDMKVKKGDTISQFITRALEVLRKEFSELKTAGSDNVMFIKEDLIIPHFYTFLDFVATRMMGKTGPLWIFDAIGEIRLRQDAALDAGEPHPVKLVLRSWYEKNKHIYPASRW
;
A
#
# COMPACT_ATOMS: atom_id res chain seq x y z
N MET A 1 -21.87 -13.08 57.98
CA MET A 1 -21.25 -12.32 56.87
C MET A 1 -22.32 -12.16 55.81
N ASP A 2 -22.61 -10.93 55.43
CA ASP A 2 -23.68 -10.61 54.48
C ASP A 2 -23.14 -10.84 53.05
N PRO A 3 -23.68 -11.80 52.28
CA PRO A 3 -23.17 -12.15 50.94
C PRO A 3 -23.46 -11.09 49.88
N SER A 4 -24.20 -10.02 50.23
CA SER A 4 -24.64 -8.97 49.30
C SER A 4 -23.67 -7.79 49.16
N VAL A 5 -22.58 -7.77 49.95
CA VAL A 5 -21.60 -6.68 49.92
C VAL A 5 -20.69 -6.83 48.71
N ASP A 6 -20.74 -5.85 47.80
CA ASP A 6 -19.87 -5.78 46.62
C ASP A 6 -18.41 -5.53 47.02
N THR A 7 -17.60 -6.60 47.01
CA THR A 7 -16.17 -6.55 47.32
C THR A 7 -15.29 -6.30 46.09
N SER A 8 -15.86 -5.89 44.96
CA SER A 8 -15.13 -5.68 43.70
C SER A 8 -14.04 -4.60 43.75
N PHE A 9 -14.06 -3.73 44.77
CA PHE A 9 -13.10 -2.66 45.01
C PHE A 9 -11.86 -3.07 45.81
N LEU A 10 -11.84 -4.28 46.39
CA LEU A 10 -10.66 -4.77 47.12
C LEU A 10 -9.57 -5.20 46.10
N PRO A 11 -8.29 -4.85 46.32
CA PRO A 11 -7.18 -5.30 45.48
C PRO A 11 -7.11 -6.82 45.48
N ASP A 12 -7.53 -7.42 44.37
CA ASP A 12 -7.55 -8.87 44.18
C ASP A 12 -6.48 -9.25 43.17
N ARG A 13 -5.40 -9.83 43.70
CA ARG A 13 -4.24 -10.24 42.91
C ARG A 13 -4.61 -11.26 41.83
N GLU A 14 -5.61 -12.10 42.04
CA GLU A 14 -6.09 -13.04 41.01
C GLU A 14 -6.81 -12.29 39.89
N ARG A 15 -7.69 -11.34 40.23
CA ARG A 15 -8.38 -10.50 39.23
C ARG A 15 -7.42 -9.64 38.42
N GLU A 16 -6.38 -9.09 39.05
CA GLU A 16 -5.32 -8.36 38.35
C GLU A 16 -4.53 -9.26 37.41
N LEU A 17 -4.17 -10.48 37.85
CA LEU A 17 -3.49 -11.48 37.01
C LEU A 17 -4.35 -11.92 35.82
N GLU A 18 -5.65 -12.13 36.02
CA GLU A 18 -6.59 -12.44 34.94
C GLU A 18 -6.73 -11.28 33.95
N THR A 19 -6.75 -10.04 34.45
CA THR A 19 -6.82 -8.84 33.60
C THR A 19 -5.54 -8.68 32.77
N ILE A 20 -4.37 -8.95 33.36
CA ILE A 20 -3.09 -8.94 32.66
C ILE A 20 -3.05 -10.03 31.59
N LYS A 21 -3.43 -11.27 31.93
CA LYS A 21 -3.50 -12.37 30.95
C LYS A 21 -4.43 -12.05 29.78
N LYS A 22 -5.63 -11.53 30.05
CA LYS A 22 -6.57 -11.11 28.99
C LYS A 22 -5.99 -9.99 28.11
N LYS A 23 -5.27 -9.02 28.69
CA LYS A 23 -4.58 -7.99 27.91
C LYS A 23 -3.48 -8.57 27.03
N GLU A 24 -2.69 -9.51 27.54
CA GLU A 24 -1.65 -10.19 26.78
C GLU A 24 -2.23 -11.01 25.61
N GLU A 25 -3.33 -11.73 25.85
CA GLU A 25 -4.07 -12.47 24.81
C GLU A 25 -4.58 -11.53 23.72
N LEU A 26 -5.26 -10.43 24.09
CA LEU A 26 -5.77 -9.46 23.12
C LEU A 26 -4.66 -8.77 22.31
N VAL A 27 -3.52 -8.46 22.93
CA VAL A 27 -2.36 -7.88 22.21
C VAL A 27 -1.79 -8.88 21.21
N LYS A 28 -1.76 -10.16 21.56
CA LYS A 28 -1.29 -11.23 20.68
C LYS A 28 -2.24 -11.43 19.49
N GLU A 29 -3.54 -11.55 19.75
CA GLU A 29 -4.56 -11.67 18.70
C GLU A 29 -4.53 -10.46 17.74
N TRP A 30 -4.42 -9.25 18.29
CA TRP A 30 -4.33 -8.04 17.47
C TRP A 30 -3.07 -8.02 16.60
N ARG A 31 -1.92 -8.48 17.12
CA ARG A 31 -0.68 -8.60 16.36
C ARG A 31 -0.80 -9.63 15.24
N GLU A 32 -1.40 -10.77 15.51
CA GLU A 32 -1.63 -11.82 14.50
C GLU A 32 -2.55 -11.34 13.37
N LEU A 33 -3.62 -10.61 13.72
CA LEU A 33 -4.51 -9.99 12.74
C LEU A 33 -3.78 -8.95 11.88
N GLN A 34 -2.99 -8.08 12.51
CA GLN A 34 -2.14 -7.10 11.82
C GLN A 34 -1.14 -7.75 10.87
N ASP A 35 -0.47 -8.81 11.30
CA ASP A 35 0.50 -9.53 10.49
C ASP A 35 -0.16 -10.28 9.33
N LYS A 36 -1.39 -10.78 9.53
CA LYS A 36 -2.18 -11.39 8.47
C LYS A 36 -2.52 -10.35 7.39
N GLU A 37 -3.04 -9.20 7.78
CA GLU A 37 -3.41 -8.13 6.84
C GLU A 37 -2.19 -7.57 6.09
N LYS A 38 -1.04 -7.44 6.76
CA LYS A 38 0.22 -7.03 6.12
C LYS A 38 0.74 -8.04 5.11
N ASN A 39 0.50 -9.34 5.35
CA ASN A 39 0.97 -10.41 4.47
C ASN A 39 0.05 -10.70 3.28
N ASP A 40 -1.13 -10.09 3.23
CA ASP A 40 -2.01 -10.20 2.06
C ASP A 40 -1.28 -9.77 0.78
N LEU A 41 -1.35 -10.62 -0.24
CA LEU A 41 -0.76 -10.36 -1.55
C LEU A 41 -1.72 -9.55 -2.41
N ILE A 42 -1.20 -8.51 -3.03
CA ILE A 42 -1.90 -7.64 -3.97
C ILE A 42 -1.17 -7.64 -5.31
N ASN A 43 -1.93 -7.59 -6.41
CA ASN A 43 -1.37 -7.39 -7.74
C ASN A 43 -1.37 -5.90 -8.07
N ILE A 44 -0.21 -5.35 -8.41
CA ILE A 44 -0.04 -3.94 -8.76
C ILE A 44 0.42 -3.86 -10.20
N SER A 45 -0.41 -3.22 -11.03
CA SER A 45 -0.04 -2.79 -12.38
C SER A 45 0.78 -1.50 -12.31
N TYR A 46 1.95 -1.52 -12.93
CA TYR A 46 2.84 -0.38 -13.04
C TYR A 46 3.32 -0.18 -14.47
N CYS A 47 3.81 1.01 -14.78
CA CYS A 47 4.50 1.30 -16.03
C CYS A 47 5.79 2.07 -15.74
N TYR A 48 6.88 1.65 -16.39
CA TYR A 48 8.06 2.48 -16.46
C TYR A 48 7.85 3.53 -17.55
N TRP A 49 8.22 4.79 -17.26
CA TRP A 49 8.07 5.90 -18.17
C TRP A 49 9.40 6.59 -18.44
N ASP A 50 9.83 6.50 -19.69
CA ASP A 50 11.01 7.16 -20.27
C ASP A 50 10.63 8.12 -21.42
N GLY A 51 9.33 8.31 -21.65
CA GLY A 51 8.76 8.90 -22.86
C GLY A 51 7.78 7.95 -23.55
N SER A 52 7.91 6.64 -23.31
CA SER A 52 6.94 5.61 -23.65
C SER A 52 6.46 4.88 -22.38
N ALA A 53 5.24 4.35 -22.41
CA ALA A 53 4.67 3.63 -21.29
C ALA A 53 4.96 2.12 -21.38
N HIS A 54 5.91 1.63 -20.57
CA HIS A 54 6.25 0.21 -20.49
C HIS A 54 5.47 -0.47 -19.36
N ARG A 55 4.25 -0.96 -19.67
CA ARG A 55 3.36 -1.59 -18.69
C ARG A 55 3.85 -2.97 -18.26
N LYS A 56 3.76 -3.25 -16.96
CA LYS A 56 4.09 -4.51 -16.29
C LYS A 56 3.22 -4.71 -15.06
N ASP A 57 3.12 -5.95 -14.61
CA ASP A 57 2.41 -6.31 -13.38
C ASP A 57 3.36 -6.97 -12.39
N MET A 58 3.14 -6.71 -11.10
CA MET A 58 3.90 -7.33 -10.02
C MET A 58 3.02 -7.62 -8.81
N LYS A 59 3.22 -8.81 -8.24
CA LYS A 59 2.61 -9.19 -6.96
C LYS A 59 3.49 -8.72 -5.80
N VAL A 60 2.92 -7.98 -4.86
CA VAL A 60 3.58 -7.51 -3.64
C VAL A 60 2.68 -7.70 -2.42
N LYS A 61 3.25 -7.60 -1.21
CA LYS A 61 2.47 -7.66 0.02
C LYS A 61 1.90 -6.29 0.36
N LYS A 62 0.71 -6.22 0.99
CA LYS A 62 0.14 -4.95 1.47
C LYS A 62 1.07 -4.21 2.45
N GLY A 63 1.80 -4.97 3.27
CA GLY A 63 2.78 -4.42 4.20
C GLY A 63 4.11 -3.99 3.57
N ASP A 64 4.35 -4.27 2.29
CA ASP A 64 5.58 -3.82 1.63
C ASP A 64 5.56 -2.29 1.47
N THR A 65 6.72 -1.67 1.67
CA THR A 65 6.93 -0.25 1.40
C THR A 65 7.05 0.01 -0.10
N ILE A 66 6.73 1.24 -0.51
CA ILE A 66 6.93 1.66 -1.91
C ILE A 66 8.41 1.52 -2.32
N SER A 67 9.36 1.82 -1.43
CA SER A 67 10.80 1.63 -1.71
C SER A 67 11.14 0.18 -2.06
N GLN A 68 10.58 -0.79 -1.33
CA GLN A 68 10.75 -2.22 -1.60
C GLN A 68 10.12 -2.61 -2.95
N PHE A 69 8.94 -2.09 -3.25
CA PHE A 69 8.30 -2.27 -4.56
C PHE A 69 9.19 -1.74 -5.70
N ILE A 70 9.69 -0.51 -5.58
CA ILE A 70 10.56 0.11 -6.59
C ILE A 70 11.83 -0.72 -6.79
N THR A 71 12.45 -1.18 -5.71
CA THR A 71 13.66 -2.03 -5.79
C THR A 71 13.39 -3.30 -6.60
N ARG A 72 12.29 -4.01 -6.31
CA ARG A 72 11.90 -5.20 -7.07
C ARG A 72 11.56 -4.88 -8.53
N ALA A 73 10.86 -3.77 -8.78
CA ALA A 73 10.55 -3.31 -10.14
C ALA A 73 11.83 -2.97 -10.92
N LEU A 74 12.80 -2.31 -10.28
CA LEU A 74 14.10 -1.99 -10.87
C LEU A 74 14.89 -3.24 -11.23
N GLU A 75 14.87 -4.30 -10.42
CA GLU A 75 15.54 -5.57 -10.76
C GLU A 75 15.01 -6.18 -12.07
N VAL A 76 13.71 -6.07 -12.30
CA VAL A 76 13.06 -6.51 -13.55
C VAL A 76 13.42 -5.58 -14.71
N LEU A 77 13.32 -4.26 -14.50
CA LEU A 77 13.54 -3.27 -15.53
C LEU A 77 15.01 -3.14 -15.96
N ARG A 78 15.98 -3.40 -15.05
CA ARG A 78 17.42 -3.39 -15.34
C ARG A 78 17.86 -4.39 -16.41
N LYS A 79 17.04 -5.43 -16.66
CA LYS A 79 17.28 -6.42 -17.72
C LYS A 79 16.95 -5.85 -19.11
N GLU A 80 16.00 -4.92 -19.17
CA GLU A 80 15.50 -4.33 -20.43
C GLU A 80 16.11 -2.95 -20.69
N PHE A 81 16.34 -2.16 -19.63
CA PHE A 81 16.82 -0.78 -19.73
C PHE A 81 18.17 -0.65 -19.01
N SER A 82 19.23 -0.43 -19.78
CA SER A 82 20.59 -0.24 -19.27
C SER A 82 20.73 1.02 -18.41
N GLU A 83 19.93 2.05 -18.66
CA GLU A 83 19.92 3.32 -17.93
C GLU A 83 19.53 3.16 -16.45
N LEU A 84 18.75 2.13 -16.14
CA LEU A 84 18.31 1.82 -14.78
C LEU A 84 19.33 1.03 -13.96
N LYS A 85 20.46 0.60 -14.56
CA LYS A 85 21.49 -0.16 -13.86
C LYS A 85 22.15 0.63 -12.72
N THR A 86 22.32 1.93 -12.92
CA THR A 86 22.96 2.83 -11.95
C THR A 86 21.94 3.52 -11.03
N ALA A 87 20.65 3.48 -11.38
CA ALA A 87 19.60 4.10 -10.59
C ALA A 87 19.27 3.26 -9.34
N GLY A 88 19.33 3.90 -8.17
CA GLY A 88 18.77 3.37 -6.92
C GLY A 88 17.28 3.67 -6.81
N SER A 89 16.61 3.09 -5.80
CA SER A 89 15.20 3.36 -5.52
C SER A 89 14.93 4.84 -5.25
N ASP A 90 15.87 5.57 -4.67
CA ASP A 90 15.76 7.02 -4.37
C ASP A 90 15.69 7.91 -5.62
N ASN A 91 16.22 7.41 -6.74
CA ASN A 91 16.26 8.13 -8.01
C ASN A 91 15.03 7.86 -8.89
N VAL A 92 14.12 7.01 -8.44
CA VAL A 92 12.84 6.75 -9.10
C VAL A 92 11.76 7.49 -8.34
N MET A 93 10.76 8.01 -9.03
CA MET A 93 9.57 8.61 -8.47
C MET A 93 8.41 7.64 -8.68
N PHE A 94 7.64 7.42 -7.62
CA PHE A 94 6.40 6.65 -7.67
C PHE A 94 5.23 7.60 -7.86
N ILE A 95 4.51 7.46 -8.97
CA ILE A 95 3.38 8.32 -9.31
C ILE A 95 2.14 7.46 -9.49
N LYS A 96 1.05 7.78 -8.80
CA LYS A 96 -0.26 7.16 -9.03
C LYS A 96 -1.24 8.24 -9.46
N GLU A 97 -1.87 8.04 -10.62
CA GLU A 97 -2.68 9.07 -11.30
C GLU A 97 -1.88 10.35 -11.56
N ASP A 98 -2.10 11.36 -10.71
CA ASP A 98 -1.53 12.71 -10.71
C ASP A 98 -0.88 13.02 -9.33
N LEU A 99 -0.53 12.00 -8.54
CA LEU A 99 0.08 12.15 -7.22
C LEU A 99 1.45 11.48 -7.18
N ILE A 100 2.47 12.24 -6.82
CA ILE A 100 3.78 11.73 -6.44
C ILE A 100 3.72 11.22 -5.00
N ILE A 101 4.01 9.94 -4.81
CA ILE A 101 3.92 9.28 -3.52
C ILE A 101 5.33 9.03 -2.94
N PRO A 102 5.59 9.43 -1.70
CA PRO A 102 6.86 9.18 -1.02
C PRO A 102 7.14 7.69 -0.78
N HIS A 103 8.43 7.31 -0.75
CA HIS A 103 8.86 5.91 -0.72
C HIS A 103 8.69 5.20 0.64
N PHE A 104 8.47 5.95 1.71
CA PHE A 104 8.34 5.41 3.07
C PHE A 104 6.93 4.90 3.38
N TYR A 105 5.93 5.23 2.57
CA TYR A 105 4.58 4.72 2.74
C TYR A 105 4.49 3.24 2.36
N THR A 106 3.60 2.52 3.04
CA THR A 106 3.22 1.13 2.73
C THR A 106 1.91 1.10 1.95
N PHE A 107 1.66 0.03 1.19
CA PHE A 107 0.37 -0.13 0.51
C PHE A 107 -0.81 -0.18 1.49
N LEU A 108 -0.59 -0.72 2.70
CA LEU A 108 -1.56 -0.74 3.79
C LEU A 108 -2.00 0.67 4.20
N ASP A 109 -1.09 1.64 4.25
CA ASP A 109 -1.42 3.02 4.63
C ASP A 109 -2.47 3.63 3.70
N PHE A 110 -2.39 3.33 2.40
CA PHE A 110 -3.35 3.81 1.40
C PHE A 110 -4.68 3.10 1.47
N VAL A 111 -4.69 1.81 1.82
CA VAL A 111 -5.92 1.04 2.09
C VAL A 111 -6.65 1.64 3.28
N ALA A 112 -5.93 1.83 4.39
CA ALA A 112 -6.49 2.30 5.65
C ALA A 112 -7.03 3.74 5.55
N THR A 113 -6.30 4.61 4.86
CA THR A 113 -6.71 6.02 4.68
C THR A 113 -7.78 6.20 3.60
N ARG A 114 -8.09 5.17 2.81
CA ARG A 114 -8.99 5.27 1.63
C ARG A 114 -8.63 6.49 0.77
N MET A 115 -7.33 6.70 0.51
CA MET A 115 -6.87 7.88 -0.22
C MET A 115 -7.63 8.04 -1.53
N MET A 116 -8.23 9.22 -1.71
CA MET A 116 -8.98 9.57 -2.91
C MET A 116 -8.06 10.27 -3.92
N GLY A 117 -7.95 9.68 -5.10
CA GLY A 117 -7.48 10.36 -6.30
C GLY A 117 -8.61 11.11 -7.01
N LYS A 118 -8.32 11.65 -8.19
CA LYS A 118 -9.31 12.40 -8.98
C LYS A 118 -10.42 11.52 -9.52
N THR A 119 -10.13 10.23 -9.69
CA THR A 119 -11.07 9.22 -10.22
C THR A 119 -11.67 8.30 -9.15
N GLY A 120 -11.51 8.63 -7.86
CA GLY A 120 -11.98 7.80 -6.74
C GLY A 120 -10.81 7.24 -5.91
N PRO A 121 -11.02 6.21 -5.08
CA PRO A 121 -9.94 5.63 -4.27
C PRO A 121 -8.76 5.17 -5.14
N LEU A 122 -7.52 5.55 -4.77
CA LEU A 122 -6.30 5.28 -5.55
C LEU A 122 -6.11 3.79 -5.87
N TRP A 123 -6.53 2.95 -4.93
CA TRP A 123 -6.64 1.51 -5.09
C TRP A 123 -7.96 1.03 -4.53
N ILE A 124 -8.64 0.17 -5.29
CA ILE A 124 -9.79 -0.59 -4.83
C ILE A 124 -9.27 -2.01 -4.59
N PHE A 125 -8.95 -2.32 -3.34
CA PHE A 125 -8.58 -3.67 -2.94
C PHE A 125 -9.87 -4.38 -2.55
N ASP A 126 -10.51 -5.06 -3.50
CA ASP A 126 -11.59 -5.98 -3.16
C ASP A 126 -11.00 -7.18 -2.39
N ALA A 127 -11.73 -7.69 -1.40
CA ALA A 127 -11.33 -8.79 -0.52
C ALA A 127 -11.25 -10.15 -1.24
N ILE A 128 -11.47 -10.15 -2.55
CA ILE A 128 -11.40 -11.32 -3.42
C ILE A 128 -10.29 -10.98 -4.42
N GLY A 129 -9.20 -11.73 -4.36
CA GLY A 129 -8.03 -11.58 -5.25
C GLY A 129 -8.30 -11.89 -6.72
N GLU A 130 -9.44 -11.47 -7.25
CA GLU A 130 -9.84 -11.56 -8.64
C GLU A 130 -10.43 -10.23 -9.11
N ILE A 131 -9.86 -9.72 -10.20
CA ILE A 131 -10.46 -8.69 -11.05
C ILE A 131 -11.86 -9.16 -11.45
N ARG A 132 -12.93 -8.44 -11.10
CA ARG A 132 -14.16 -8.45 -11.92
C ARG A 132 -14.85 -7.09 -11.96
N LEU A 133 -15.12 -6.69 -13.20
CA LEU A 133 -16.26 -5.89 -13.62
C LEU A 133 -17.43 -6.13 -12.66
N ARG A 134 -17.70 -5.19 -11.74
CA ARG A 134 -19.06 -5.03 -11.25
C ARG A 134 -19.81 -4.26 -12.33
N GLN A 135 -20.59 -5.01 -13.10
CA GLN A 135 -21.69 -4.49 -13.89
C GLN A 135 -22.69 -3.84 -12.92
N ASP A 136 -22.53 -2.54 -12.69
CA ASP A 136 -23.64 -1.64 -12.38
C ASP A 136 -23.43 -0.39 -13.24
N ALA A 137 -24.42 -0.14 -14.10
CA ALA A 137 -24.35 0.68 -15.30
C ALA A 137 -24.30 2.22 -15.07
N ALA A 138 -23.48 2.69 -14.11
CA ALA A 138 -23.36 4.13 -13.82
C ALA A 138 -21.94 4.63 -13.52
N LEU A 139 -20.92 3.77 -13.51
CA LEU A 139 -19.53 4.17 -13.27
C LEU A 139 -18.67 3.70 -14.45
N ASP A 140 -18.22 4.65 -15.26
CA ASP A 140 -17.19 4.48 -16.29
C ASP A 140 -15.83 4.21 -15.62
N ALA A 141 -15.73 3.07 -14.92
CA ALA A 141 -14.53 2.62 -14.24
C ALA A 141 -13.60 2.01 -15.30
N GLY A 142 -12.90 2.89 -16.03
CA GLY A 142 -11.75 2.53 -16.83
C GLY A 142 -10.73 1.76 -16.00
N GLU A 143 -9.90 0.97 -16.69
CA GLU A 143 -8.79 0.20 -16.13
C GLU A 143 -8.04 1.03 -15.05
N PRO A 144 -7.81 0.47 -13.84
CA PRO A 144 -7.19 1.23 -12.77
C PRO A 144 -5.86 1.81 -13.25
N HIS A 145 -5.72 3.14 -13.21
CA HIS A 145 -4.54 3.82 -13.71
C HIS A 145 -3.26 3.17 -13.14
N PRO A 146 -2.36 2.64 -13.98
CA PRO A 146 -1.16 1.97 -13.50
C PRO A 146 -0.28 2.98 -12.75
N VAL A 147 0.48 2.47 -11.79
CA VAL A 147 1.53 3.24 -11.13
C VAL A 147 2.60 3.60 -12.16
N LYS A 148 2.98 4.86 -12.30
CA LYS A 148 4.10 5.26 -13.14
C LYS A 148 5.38 5.30 -12.30
N LEU A 149 6.41 4.64 -12.80
CA LEU A 149 7.77 4.71 -12.30
C LEU A 149 8.58 5.59 -13.25
N VAL A 150 9.03 6.73 -12.75
CA VAL A 150 9.73 7.75 -13.56
C VAL A 150 11.08 8.02 -12.93
N LEU A 151 12.14 8.13 -13.73
CA LEU A 151 13.42 8.61 -13.20
C LEU A 151 13.31 10.07 -12.77
N ARG A 152 13.79 10.42 -11.57
CA ARG A 152 13.83 11.79 -11.08
C ARG A 152 14.55 12.73 -12.05
N SER A 153 15.68 12.27 -12.61
CA SER A 153 16.43 13.02 -13.62
C SER A 153 15.64 13.27 -14.90
N TRP A 154 14.77 12.34 -15.29
CA TRP A 154 13.86 12.50 -16.42
C TRP A 154 12.72 13.46 -16.08
N TYR A 155 12.12 13.31 -14.89
CA TYR A 155 11.02 14.16 -14.44
C TYR A 155 11.46 15.63 -14.35
N GLU A 156 12.59 15.93 -13.70
CA GLU A 156 13.07 17.31 -13.55
C GLU A 156 13.31 18.02 -14.90
N LYS A 157 13.76 17.28 -15.91
CA LYS A 157 13.95 17.80 -17.27
C LYS A 157 12.61 18.01 -17.99
N ASN A 158 11.64 17.13 -17.78
CA ASN A 158 10.42 17.08 -18.59
C ASN A 158 9.15 17.57 -17.86
N LYS A 159 9.23 17.99 -16.60
CA LYS A 159 8.08 18.43 -15.77
C LYS A 159 7.27 19.59 -16.34
N HIS A 160 7.79 20.29 -17.34
CA HIS A 160 7.09 21.37 -18.04
C HIS A 160 6.28 20.87 -19.25
N ILE A 161 6.43 19.60 -19.64
CA ILE A 161 5.82 18.98 -20.81
C ILE A 161 4.73 18.01 -20.36
N TYR A 162 3.62 17.97 -21.10
CA TYR A 162 2.56 16.97 -20.89
C TYR A 162 3.07 15.55 -21.23
N PRO A 163 2.77 14.51 -20.43
CA PRO A 163 1.90 14.49 -19.24
C PRO A 163 2.60 14.77 -17.91
N ALA A 164 3.93 14.93 -17.88
CA ALA A 164 4.71 15.10 -16.65
C ALA A 164 4.31 16.34 -15.84
N SER A 165 3.88 17.41 -16.51
CA SER A 165 3.35 18.63 -15.88
C SER A 165 2.05 18.45 -15.10
N ARG A 166 1.38 17.30 -15.24
CA ARG A 166 0.14 16.99 -14.54
C ARG A 166 0.35 16.13 -13.30
N TRP A 167 1.53 15.51 -13.16
CA TRP A 167 1.86 14.60 -12.08
C TRP A 167 2.39 15.31 -10.84
#